data_AF-F6HXJ8-F1
#
_entry.id   AF-F6HXJ8-F1
#
_cell.length_a   1.000
_cell.length_b   1.000
_cell.length_c   1.000
_cell.angle_alpha   90.00
_cell.angle_beta   90.00
_cell.angle_gamma   90.00
#
_symmetry.space_group_name_H-M   'P 1'
#
loop_
_entity.id
_entity.type
_entity.pdbx_description
1 polymer ?
#
loop_
_entity_poly.entity_id
_entity_poly.type
_entity_poly.pdbx_seq_one_letter_code
_entity_poly.pdbx_strand_id
1 'polypeptide(L)'
;MTVGVAIVSWIALPSSFTIFNFGSQKVVKNWQLFLCVGVGLWAGLIIGFVTEYYTRNAYSPVQDVADSYRTGTATNVIFGLALGYKSVIIPIFAIAVSIFVSFSFAAMYGIAVAALGMLSTIATGLAIDAYGPISDNAGGIAEMAGMSHRIERELMHLMPQATPLLPLGSVLSSHALCKGFAIGSAALVSLALFGAFVSRASISTVDVLTPKVFIGLLVGAMLPYWFSAMTMKSVGSAALKMVEEVRRQFNTIPGLMDC
;
A
#
# COMPACT_ATOMS: atom_id res chain seq x y z
N MET A 1 -18.18 -8.10 4.52
CA MET A 1 -18.08 -6.99 3.54
C MET A 1 -18.65 -7.34 2.18
N THR A 2 -18.25 -8.45 1.55
CA THR A 2 -18.81 -8.91 0.26
C THR A 2 -20.33 -9.02 0.25
N VAL A 3 -20.94 -9.56 1.32
CA VAL A 3 -22.41 -9.62 1.48
C VAL A 3 -23.02 -8.22 1.57
N GLY A 4 -22.38 -7.28 2.27
CA GLY A 4 -22.81 -5.89 2.34
C GLY A 4 -22.77 -5.19 0.98
N VAL A 5 -21.71 -5.42 0.20
CA VAL A 5 -21.59 -4.92 -1.18
C VAL A 5 -22.68 -5.51 -2.07
N ALA A 6 -23.02 -6.79 -1.90
CA ALA A 6 -24.10 -7.45 -2.63
C ALA A 6 -25.46 -6.81 -2.32
N ILE A 7 -25.77 -6.61 -1.04
CA ILE A 7 -27.02 -5.99 -0.58
C ILE A 7 -27.14 -4.56 -1.12
N VAL A 8 -26.10 -3.74 -0.97
CA VAL A 8 -26.11 -2.35 -1.47
C VAL A 8 -26.25 -2.32 -2.99
N SER A 9 -25.56 -3.20 -3.71
CA SER A 9 -25.66 -3.28 -5.18
C SER A 9 -27.06 -3.68 -5.66
N TRP A 10 -27.79 -4.48 -4.87
CA TRP A 10 -29.14 -4.94 -5.24
C TRP A 10 -30.24 -3.96 -4.83
N ILE A 11 -30.03 -3.18 -3.75
CA ILE A 11 -31.01 -2.21 -3.24
C ILE A 11 -30.84 -0.83 -3.90
N ALA A 12 -29.59 -0.37 -4.07
CA ALA A 12 -29.30 1.00 -4.48
C ALA A 12 -29.16 1.17 -6.00
N LEU A 13 -28.90 0.11 -6.76
CA LEU A 13 -28.73 0.18 -8.22
C LEU A 13 -29.97 -0.37 -8.95
N PRO A 14 -30.41 0.30 -10.04
CA PRO A 14 -31.43 -0.26 -10.92
C PRO A 14 -30.92 -1.54 -11.60
N SER A 15 -31.85 -2.41 -12.02
CA SER A 15 -31.55 -3.71 -12.65
C SER A 15 -30.67 -3.57 -13.90
N SER A 16 -30.81 -2.47 -14.64
CA SER A 16 -29.92 -2.08 -15.72
C SER A 16 -29.85 -0.56 -15.87
N PHE A 17 -28.69 -0.03 -16.25
CA PHE A 17 -28.51 1.36 -16.64
C PHE A 17 -27.43 1.50 -17.71
N THR A 18 -27.37 2.64 -18.41
CA THR A 18 -26.40 2.86 -19.48
C THR A 18 -25.21 3.68 -18.99
N ILE A 19 -24.02 3.27 -19.40
CA ILE A 19 -22.76 3.99 -19.17
C ILE A 19 -22.16 4.36 -20.53
N PHE A 20 -21.60 5.57 -20.61
CA PHE A 20 -20.88 6.00 -21.79
C PHE A 20 -19.50 5.33 -21.87
N ASN A 21 -19.23 4.65 -22.99
CA ASN A 21 -17.97 3.98 -23.27
C ASN A 21 -17.43 4.43 -24.64
N PHE A 22 -16.60 5.48 -24.64
CA PHE A 22 -15.88 6.00 -25.80
C PHE A 22 -16.72 6.03 -27.10
N GLY A 23 -17.92 6.65 -27.03
CA GLY A 23 -18.80 6.82 -28.19
C GLY A 23 -19.94 5.82 -28.32
N SER A 24 -20.00 4.78 -27.47
CA SER A 24 -21.15 3.86 -27.39
C SER A 24 -21.80 3.85 -26.01
N GLN A 25 -23.13 3.75 -25.96
CA GLN A 25 -23.84 3.49 -24.72
C GLN A 25 -23.81 2.00 -24.42
N LYS A 26 -23.18 1.64 -23.30
CA LYS A 26 -23.12 0.25 -22.84
C LYS A 26 -24.15 0.05 -21.74
N VAL A 27 -25.04 -0.92 -21.93
CA VAL A 27 -25.97 -1.36 -20.87
C VAL A 27 -25.20 -2.18 -19.85
N VAL A 28 -25.20 -1.74 -18.60
CA VAL A 28 -24.58 -2.41 -17.46
C VAL A 28 -25.68 -2.90 -16.51
N LYS A 29 -25.53 -4.14 -16.05
CA LYS A 29 -26.43 -4.75 -15.06
C LYS A 29 -25.88 -4.59 -13.65
N ASN A 30 -26.76 -4.53 -12.65
CA ASN A 30 -26.39 -4.42 -11.24
C ASN A 30 -25.36 -5.48 -10.77
N TRP A 31 -25.51 -6.74 -11.18
CA TRP A 31 -24.59 -7.82 -10.81
C TRP A 31 -23.18 -7.63 -11.39
N GLN A 32 -23.05 -6.99 -12.57
CA GLN A 32 -21.75 -6.71 -13.17
C GLN A 32 -20.99 -5.68 -12.32
N LEU A 33 -21.72 -4.71 -11.78
CA LEU A 33 -21.15 -3.69 -10.89
C LEU A 33 -20.78 -4.25 -9.52
N PHE A 34 -21.62 -5.14 -8.99
CA PHE A 34 -21.27 -5.93 -7.81
C PHE A 34 -19.93 -6.66 -8.00
N LEU A 35 -19.72 -7.29 -9.16
CA LEU A 35 -18.44 -7.94 -9.47
C LEU A 35 -17.28 -6.93 -9.64
N CYS A 36 -17.51 -5.74 -10.19
CA CYS A 36 -16.48 -4.69 -10.26
C CYS A 36 -16.01 -4.27 -8.87
N VAL A 37 -16.94 -4.00 -7.96
CA VAL A 37 -16.60 -3.64 -6.57
C VAL A 37 -15.98 -4.83 -5.84
N GLY A 38 -16.53 -6.02 -6.05
CA GLY A 38 -16.06 -7.27 -5.45
C GLY A 38 -14.62 -7.61 -5.85
N VAL A 39 -14.27 -7.51 -7.14
CA VAL A 39 -12.89 -7.79 -7.59
C VAL A 39 -11.88 -6.80 -7.01
N GLY A 40 -12.27 -5.54 -6.81
CA GLY A 40 -11.44 -4.56 -6.14
C GLY A 40 -11.22 -4.86 -4.66
N LEU A 41 -12.30 -5.23 -3.95
CA LEU A 41 -12.25 -5.66 -2.55
C LEU A 41 -11.32 -6.88 -2.36
N TRP A 42 -11.51 -7.92 -3.18
CA TRP A 42 -10.69 -9.13 -3.11
C TRP A 42 -9.24 -8.90 -3.53
N ALA A 43 -8.98 -8.05 -4.52
CA ALA A 43 -7.61 -7.67 -4.86
C ALA A 43 -6.92 -6.93 -3.72
N GLY A 44 -7.62 -6.06 -2.99
CA GLY A 44 -7.10 -5.44 -1.77
C GLY A 44 -6.71 -6.49 -0.72
N LEU A 45 -7.56 -7.48 -0.50
CA LEU A 45 -7.27 -8.58 0.42
C LEU A 45 -6.05 -9.41 -0.01
N ILE A 46 -5.93 -9.74 -1.30
CA ILE A 46 -4.77 -10.47 -1.86
C ILE A 46 -3.48 -9.65 -1.66
N ILE A 47 -3.50 -8.36 -2.01
CA ILE A 47 -2.37 -7.45 -1.80
C ILE A 47 -2.00 -7.45 -0.31
N GLY A 48 -3.00 -7.44 0.57
CA GLY A 48 -2.82 -7.55 2.00
C GLY A 48 -2.03 -8.81 2.40
N PHE A 49 -2.56 -9.99 2.12
CA PHE A 49 -1.91 -11.26 2.48
C PHE A 49 -0.50 -11.39 1.92
N VAL A 50 -0.27 -10.98 0.68
CA VAL A 50 1.06 -11.03 0.07
C VAL A 50 2.01 -10.07 0.76
N THR A 51 1.55 -8.86 1.08
CA THR A 51 2.38 -7.88 1.79
C THR A 51 2.77 -8.43 3.16
N GLU A 52 1.83 -9.01 3.90
CA GLU A 52 2.11 -9.64 5.20
C GLU A 52 3.16 -10.77 5.06
N TYR A 53 3.02 -11.62 4.04
CA TYR A 53 3.96 -12.72 3.79
C TYR A 53 5.41 -12.23 3.58
N TYR A 54 5.58 -11.10 2.89
CA TYR A 54 6.91 -10.53 2.62
C TYR A 54 7.42 -9.60 3.73
N THR A 55 6.61 -9.16 4.68
CA THR A 55 7.03 -8.22 5.74
C THR A 55 7.05 -8.79 7.15
N ARG A 56 6.41 -9.94 7.39
CA ARG A 56 6.36 -10.54 8.72
C ARG A 56 7.51 -11.52 8.96
N ASN A 57 8.18 -11.37 10.11
CA ASN A 57 9.27 -12.22 10.59
C ASN A 57 8.87 -13.68 10.94
N ALA A 58 7.57 -13.99 10.92
CA ALA A 58 7.07 -15.35 11.08
C ALA A 58 7.22 -16.20 9.81
N TYR A 59 7.47 -15.57 8.66
CA TYR A 59 7.61 -16.25 7.38
C TYR A 59 9.06 -16.28 6.90
N SER A 60 9.37 -17.31 6.11
CA SER A 60 10.70 -17.54 5.55
C SER A 60 11.33 -16.32 4.86
N PRO A 61 10.63 -15.50 4.04
CA PRO A 61 11.29 -14.39 3.33
C PRO A 61 12.02 -13.40 4.25
N VAL A 62 11.41 -13.04 5.39
CA VAL A 62 12.03 -12.12 6.35
C VAL A 62 13.04 -12.83 7.24
N GLN A 63 12.83 -14.12 7.54
CA GLN A 63 13.80 -14.94 8.27
C GLN A 63 15.09 -15.10 7.46
N ASP A 64 15.01 -15.29 6.14
CA ASP A 64 16.16 -15.37 5.24
C ASP A 64 16.96 -14.06 5.22
N VAL A 65 16.26 -12.91 5.22
CA VAL A 65 16.89 -11.59 5.35
C VAL A 65 17.59 -11.48 6.71
N ALA A 66 16.96 -11.92 7.81
CA ALA A 66 17.60 -11.91 9.13
C ALA A 66 18.82 -12.85 9.18
N ASP A 67 18.74 -14.05 8.62
CA ASP A 67 19.84 -15.01 8.57
C ASP A 67 21.02 -14.53 7.71
N SER A 68 20.75 -13.70 6.69
CA SER A 68 21.81 -13.10 5.87
C SER A 68 22.74 -12.14 6.63
N TYR A 69 22.38 -11.73 7.86
CA TYR A 69 23.32 -11.01 8.74
C TYR A 69 24.53 -11.83 9.15
N ARG A 70 24.46 -13.17 9.10
CA ARG A 70 25.59 -14.06 9.42
C ARG A 70 26.82 -13.77 8.55
N THR A 71 26.61 -13.26 7.34
CA THR A 71 27.67 -12.92 6.38
C THR A 71 27.96 -11.41 6.26
N GLY A 72 27.29 -10.58 7.08
CA GLY A 72 27.53 -9.13 7.19
C GLY A 72 26.40 -8.23 6.66
N THR A 73 26.57 -6.91 6.83
CA THR A 73 25.55 -5.91 6.46
C THR A 73 25.30 -5.83 4.95
N ALA A 74 26.33 -6.07 4.13
CA ALA A 74 26.21 -5.99 2.68
C ALA A 74 25.26 -7.06 2.12
N THR A 75 25.35 -8.30 2.60
CA THR A 75 24.44 -9.38 2.20
C THR A 75 23.01 -9.09 2.67
N ASN A 76 22.83 -8.53 3.87
CA ASN A 76 21.50 -8.15 4.35
C ASN A 76 20.81 -7.13 3.44
N VAL A 77 21.52 -6.09 2.98
CA VAL A 77 20.95 -5.11 2.05
C VAL A 77 20.60 -5.75 0.71
N ILE A 78 21.45 -6.63 0.17
CA ILE A 78 21.21 -7.32 -1.10
C ILE A 78 19.95 -8.19 -1.02
N PHE A 79 19.82 -9.01 0.04
CA PHE A 79 18.64 -9.85 0.25
C PHE A 79 17.37 -9.03 0.46
N GLY A 80 17.46 -7.92 1.21
CA GLY A 80 16.34 -7.00 1.42
C GLY A 80 15.86 -6.34 0.12
N LEU A 81 16.76 -5.86 -0.72
CA LEU A 81 16.42 -5.30 -2.03
C LEU A 81 15.79 -6.34 -2.94
N ALA A 82 16.37 -7.55 -3.01
CA ALA A 82 15.83 -8.65 -3.80
C ALA A 82 14.42 -9.06 -3.33
N LEU A 83 14.18 -9.11 -2.02
CA LEU A 83 12.88 -9.38 -1.44
C LEU A 83 11.85 -8.32 -1.84
N GLY A 84 12.22 -7.04 -1.80
CA GLY A 84 11.38 -5.93 -2.26
C GLY A 84 11.02 -6.03 -3.75
N TYR A 85 11.98 -6.39 -4.62
CA TYR A 85 11.71 -6.59 -6.04
C TYR A 85 10.85 -7.82 -6.33
N LYS A 86 10.93 -8.86 -5.49
CA LYS A 86 10.10 -10.05 -5.62
C LYS A 86 8.66 -9.82 -5.13
N SER A 87 8.47 -8.98 -4.12
CA SER A 87 7.15 -8.79 -3.48
C SER A 87 6.12 -8.12 -4.39
N VAL A 88 6.54 -7.37 -5.41
CA VAL A 88 5.62 -6.64 -6.32
C VAL A 88 4.89 -7.55 -7.31
N ILE A 89 5.34 -8.79 -7.53
CA ILE A 89 4.84 -9.66 -8.61
C ILE A 89 3.33 -9.94 -8.45
N ILE A 90 2.93 -10.48 -7.30
CA ILE A 90 1.53 -10.88 -7.07
C ILE A 90 0.60 -9.66 -6.96
N PRO A 91 0.96 -8.56 -6.24
CA PRO A 91 0.15 -7.34 -6.23
C PRO A 91 -0.12 -6.76 -7.61
N ILE A 92 0.88 -6.74 -8.51
CA ILE A 92 0.69 -6.26 -9.88
C ILE A 92 -0.27 -7.15 -10.67
N PHE A 93 -0.18 -8.48 -10.53
CA PHE A 93 -1.16 -9.39 -11.14
C PHE A 93 -2.58 -9.18 -10.60
N ALA A 94 -2.73 -8.97 -9.29
CA ALA A 94 -4.03 -8.69 -8.68
C ALA A 94 -4.64 -7.40 -9.25
N ILE A 95 -3.86 -6.32 -9.36
CA ILE A 95 -4.30 -5.06 -9.97
C ILE A 95 -4.66 -5.25 -11.45
N ALA A 96 -3.84 -5.98 -12.22
CA ALA A 96 -4.10 -6.24 -13.63
C ALA A 96 -5.41 -7.01 -13.86
N VAL A 97 -5.69 -8.03 -13.04
CA VAL A 97 -6.96 -8.77 -13.08
C VAL A 97 -8.13 -7.87 -12.70
N SER A 98 -7.99 -7.05 -11.65
CA SER A 98 -9.03 -6.07 -11.28
C SER A 98 -9.33 -5.09 -12.41
N ILE A 99 -8.30 -4.55 -13.07
CA ILE A 99 -8.47 -3.65 -14.22
C ILE A 99 -9.20 -4.38 -15.35
N PHE A 100 -8.73 -5.56 -15.74
CA PHE A 100 -9.31 -6.32 -16.85
C PHE A 100 -10.80 -6.63 -16.63
N VAL A 101 -11.16 -7.16 -15.45
CA VAL A 101 -12.53 -7.53 -15.12
C VAL A 101 -13.44 -6.30 -15.04
N SER A 102 -13.01 -5.27 -14.31
CA SER A 102 -13.83 -4.07 -14.08
C SER A 102 -14.02 -3.24 -15.35
N PHE A 103 -12.98 -3.10 -16.17
CA PHE A 103 -13.05 -2.43 -17.45
C PHE A 103 -13.96 -3.17 -18.44
N SER A 104 -13.84 -4.51 -18.50
CA SER A 104 -14.66 -5.35 -19.37
C SER A 104 -16.15 -5.28 -19.03
N PHE A 105 -16.51 -5.06 -17.77
CA PHE A 105 -17.90 -4.90 -17.37
C PHE A 105 -18.42 -3.48 -17.54
N ALA A 106 -17.75 -2.47 -16.95
CA ALA A 106 -18.30 -1.12 -16.85
C ALA A 106 -17.31 0.00 -17.23
N ALA A 107 -16.33 -0.30 -18.10
CA ALA A 107 -15.35 0.67 -18.60
C ALA A 107 -14.66 1.44 -17.45
N MET A 108 -14.43 2.74 -17.60
CA MET A 108 -13.76 3.57 -16.59
C MET A 108 -14.57 3.69 -15.30
N TYR A 109 -15.90 3.66 -15.38
CA TYR A 109 -16.75 3.65 -14.18
C TYR A 109 -16.54 2.36 -13.37
N GLY A 110 -16.43 1.22 -14.04
CA GLY A 110 -16.09 -0.07 -13.44
C GLY A 110 -14.78 -0.03 -12.66
N ILE A 111 -13.73 0.53 -13.25
CA ILE A 111 -12.42 0.68 -12.59
C ILE A 111 -12.56 1.61 -11.37
N ALA A 112 -13.28 2.73 -11.48
CA ALA A 112 -13.49 3.67 -10.38
C ALA A 112 -14.20 3.01 -9.19
N VAL A 113 -15.27 2.26 -9.43
CA VAL A 113 -15.99 1.55 -8.36
C VAL A 113 -15.21 0.34 -7.83
N ALA A 114 -14.34 -0.28 -8.63
CA ALA A 114 -13.41 -1.30 -8.14
C ALA A 114 -12.40 -0.69 -7.15
N ALA A 115 -11.89 0.51 -7.45
CA ALA A 115 -11.02 1.23 -6.53
C ALA A 115 -11.74 1.59 -5.22
N LEU A 116 -13.00 2.03 -5.31
CA LEU A 116 -13.84 2.24 -4.13
C LEU A 116 -14.07 0.94 -3.35
N GLY A 117 -14.24 -0.19 -4.05
CA GLY A 117 -14.35 -1.51 -3.44
C GLY A 117 -13.12 -1.89 -2.64
N MET A 118 -11.92 -1.62 -3.16
CA MET A 118 -10.66 -1.83 -2.45
C MET A 118 -10.56 -0.99 -1.17
N LEU A 119 -11.10 0.24 -1.18
CA LEU A 119 -11.14 1.15 -0.05
C LEU A 119 -12.42 1.04 0.81
N SER A 120 -13.32 0.12 0.50
CA SER A 120 -14.60 0.01 1.24
C SER A 120 -14.42 -0.35 2.72
N THR A 121 -13.27 -0.94 3.07
CA THR A 121 -12.86 -1.25 4.44
C THR A 121 -11.83 -0.27 5.00
N ILE A 122 -11.77 0.96 4.47
CA ILE A 122 -10.77 1.97 4.86
C ILE A 122 -10.80 2.29 6.36
N ALA A 123 -11.97 2.27 7.00
CA ALA A 123 -12.07 2.51 8.45
C ALA A 123 -11.26 1.46 9.25
N THR A 124 -11.39 0.19 8.89
CA THR A 124 -10.61 -0.90 9.49
C THR A 124 -9.13 -0.78 9.11
N GLY A 125 -8.83 -0.47 7.85
CA GLY A 125 -7.45 -0.28 7.39
C GLY A 125 -6.72 0.83 8.15
N LEU A 126 -7.35 2.00 8.28
CA LEU A 126 -6.82 3.15 9.01
C LEU A 126 -6.72 2.88 10.51
N ALA A 127 -7.66 2.15 11.10
CA ALA A 127 -7.57 1.77 12.52
C ALA A 127 -6.34 0.88 12.78
N ILE A 128 -6.08 -0.08 11.88
CA ILE A 128 -4.91 -0.97 11.96
C ILE A 128 -3.61 -0.19 11.72
N ASP A 129 -3.59 0.73 10.76
CA ASP A 129 -2.43 1.56 10.43
C ASP A 129 -2.11 2.54 11.57
N ALA A 130 -3.12 3.22 12.11
CA ALA A 130 -2.97 4.15 13.23
C ALA A 130 -2.53 3.47 14.54
N TYR A 131 -2.84 2.18 14.71
CA TYR A 131 -2.38 1.42 15.87
C TYR A 131 -0.85 1.32 15.93
N GLY A 132 -0.18 1.28 14.77
CA GLY A 132 1.27 1.13 14.69
C GLY A 132 2.05 2.25 15.40
N PRO A 133 1.89 3.51 14.98
CA PRO A 133 2.59 4.64 15.61
C PRO A 133 2.20 4.85 17.08
N ILE A 134 0.96 4.48 17.46
CA ILE A 134 0.52 4.54 18.86
C ILE A 134 1.33 3.55 19.70
N SER A 135 1.48 2.31 19.23
CA SER A 135 2.26 1.27 19.91
C SER A 135 3.74 1.61 19.95
N ASP A 136 4.32 2.11 18.85
CA ASP A 136 5.73 2.52 18.80
C ASP A 136 6.03 3.65 19.79
N ASN A 137 5.17 4.68 19.86
CA ASN A 137 5.33 5.78 20.83
C ASN A 137 5.16 5.31 22.27
N ALA A 138 4.21 4.42 22.53
CA ALA A 138 4.01 3.90 23.88
C ALA A 138 5.19 3.04 24.34
N GLY A 139 5.82 2.28 23.45
CA GLY A 139 7.09 1.58 23.72
C GLY A 139 8.23 2.56 24.04
N GLY A 140 8.36 3.63 23.27
CA GLY A 140 9.35 4.68 23.54
C GLY A 140 9.12 5.39 24.89
N ILE A 141 7.88 5.65 25.27
CA ILE A 141 7.54 6.23 26.58
C ILE A 141 7.89 5.26 27.71
N ALA A 142 7.64 3.95 27.54
CA ALA A 142 7.97 2.94 28.53
C ALA A 142 9.48 2.86 28.80
N GLU A 143 10.29 2.84 27.72
CA GLU A 143 11.76 2.85 27.79
C GLU A 143 12.27 4.15 28.46
N MET A 144 11.78 5.31 28.03
CA MET A 144 12.18 6.60 28.59
C MET A 144 11.76 6.78 30.06
N ALA A 145 10.72 6.07 30.51
CA ALA A 145 10.24 6.09 31.89
C ALA A 145 10.90 5.02 32.78
N GLY A 146 11.85 4.23 32.26
CA GLY A 146 12.54 3.17 33.01
C GLY A 146 11.60 2.09 33.55
N MET A 147 10.51 1.81 32.82
CA MET A 147 9.55 0.78 33.23
C MET A 147 10.17 -0.61 33.13
N SER A 148 9.61 -1.62 33.81
CA SER A 148 10.23 -2.95 33.75
C SER A 148 10.21 -3.52 32.32
N HIS A 149 11.26 -4.26 31.95
CA HIS A 149 11.35 -5.00 30.68
C HIS A 149 10.19 -5.98 30.42
N ARG A 150 9.36 -6.30 31.42
CA ARG A 150 8.12 -7.05 31.21
C ARG A 150 7.03 -6.15 30.64
N ILE A 151 6.88 -4.92 31.14
CA ILE A 151 5.89 -3.96 30.64
C ILE A 151 6.29 -3.49 29.24
N GLU A 152 7.57 -3.21 28.99
CA GLU A 152 8.06 -2.88 27.64
C GLU A 152 7.78 -4.01 26.64
N ARG A 153 8.09 -5.27 27.01
CA ARG A 153 7.76 -6.44 26.18
C ARG A 153 6.27 -6.65 26.02
N GLU A 154 5.48 -6.56 27.09
CA GLU A 154 4.02 -6.66 27.00
C GLU A 154 3.45 -5.57 26.11
N LEU A 155 3.92 -4.32 26.18
CA LEU A 155 3.43 -3.22 25.36
C LEU A 155 3.84 -3.38 23.88
N MET A 156 5.02 -3.94 23.62
CA MET A 156 5.47 -4.33 22.28
C MET A 156 4.72 -5.59 21.74
N HIS A 157 4.23 -6.46 22.63
CA HIS A 157 3.50 -7.70 22.32
C HIS A 157 1.97 -7.58 22.43
N LEU A 158 1.43 -6.50 23.00
CA LEU A 158 0.00 -6.16 23.12
C LEU A 158 -0.63 -5.84 21.77
N MET A 159 0.09 -6.10 20.68
CA MET A 159 -0.44 -6.23 19.34
C MET A 159 -1.74 -7.05 19.40
N PRO A 160 -2.85 -6.52 18.86
CA PRO A 160 -4.11 -7.20 18.95
C PRO A 160 -4.01 -8.56 18.27
N GLN A 161 -4.03 -9.61 19.09
CA GLN A 161 -4.77 -10.84 18.81
C GLN A 161 -6.29 -10.56 18.65
N ALA A 162 -6.72 -9.28 18.69
CA ALA A 162 -8.10 -8.82 18.77
C ALA A 162 -8.89 -8.93 17.45
N THR A 163 -8.50 -9.81 16.53
CA THR A 163 -9.41 -10.31 15.50
C THR A 163 -9.15 -11.81 15.31
N PRO A 164 -10.04 -12.70 15.80
CA PRO A 164 -9.91 -14.16 15.60
C PRO A 164 -9.86 -14.59 14.12
N LEU A 165 -10.13 -13.67 13.18
CA LEU A 165 -10.18 -13.91 11.75
C LEU A 165 -8.93 -13.44 10.98
N LEU A 166 -8.01 -12.70 11.61
CA LEU A 166 -6.79 -12.20 10.98
C LEU A 166 -5.68 -12.06 12.04
N PRO A 167 -4.76 -13.02 12.17
CA PRO A 167 -3.71 -12.96 13.18
C PRO A 167 -2.60 -11.99 12.72
N LEU A 168 -2.84 -10.68 12.67
CA LEU A 168 -1.80 -9.69 12.37
C LEU A 168 -0.81 -9.59 13.53
N GLY A 169 0.42 -10.04 13.35
CA GLY A 169 1.40 -10.19 14.43
C GLY A 169 2.62 -9.26 14.37
N SER A 170 2.63 -8.19 13.57
CA SER A 170 3.66 -7.15 13.67
C SER A 170 3.16 -5.76 13.26
N VAL A 171 3.50 -4.72 14.03
CA VAL A 171 3.24 -3.29 13.71
C VAL A 171 3.80 -2.92 12.33
N LEU A 172 4.95 -3.48 11.96
CA LEU A 172 5.56 -3.30 10.64
C LEU A 172 4.70 -3.85 9.50
N SER A 173 4.01 -4.98 9.72
CA SER A 173 3.10 -5.55 8.71
C SER A 173 1.86 -4.70 8.54
N SER A 174 1.30 -4.14 9.63
CA SER A 174 0.14 -3.23 9.58
C SER A 174 0.39 -2.01 8.69
N HIS A 175 1.55 -1.36 8.84
CA HIS A 175 1.93 -0.22 8.00
C HIS A 175 2.13 -0.60 6.53
N ALA A 176 2.79 -1.74 6.28
CA ALA A 176 3.05 -2.19 4.93
C ALA A 176 1.74 -2.55 4.19
N LEU A 177 0.81 -3.21 4.88
CA LEU A 177 -0.53 -3.52 4.38
C LEU A 177 -1.25 -2.25 3.91
N CYS A 178 -1.29 -1.22 4.75
CA CYS A 178 -1.97 0.04 4.42
C CYS A 178 -1.35 0.73 3.19
N LYS A 179 -0.01 0.71 3.07
CA LYS A 179 0.69 1.18 1.86
C LYS A 179 0.30 0.38 0.62
N GLY A 180 0.18 -0.94 0.74
CA GLY A 180 -0.27 -1.81 -0.36
C GLY A 180 -1.69 -1.44 -0.85
N PHE A 181 -2.63 -1.25 0.07
CA PHE A 181 -3.99 -0.78 -0.25
C PHE A 181 -3.99 0.61 -0.89
N ALA A 182 -3.18 1.54 -0.38
CA ALA A 182 -3.05 2.88 -0.93
C ALA A 182 -2.48 2.84 -2.37
N ILE A 183 -1.45 2.03 -2.63
CA ILE A 183 -0.85 1.90 -3.97
C ILE A 183 -1.82 1.24 -4.96
N GLY A 184 -2.47 0.13 -4.55
CA GLY A 184 -3.41 -0.59 -5.41
C GLY A 184 -4.63 0.26 -5.77
N SER A 185 -5.22 0.96 -4.79
CA SER A 185 -6.36 1.84 -5.02
C SER A 185 -5.96 3.06 -5.84
N ALA A 186 -4.79 3.66 -5.58
CA ALA A 186 -4.26 4.76 -6.38
C ALA A 186 -4.08 4.35 -7.85
N ALA A 187 -3.53 3.17 -8.13
CA ALA A 187 -3.37 2.69 -9.51
C ALA A 187 -4.72 2.59 -10.25
N LEU A 188 -5.75 2.04 -9.60
CA LEU A 188 -7.10 1.92 -10.16
C LEU A 188 -7.75 3.31 -10.36
N VAL A 189 -7.72 4.18 -9.34
CA VAL A 189 -8.30 5.54 -9.45
C VAL A 189 -7.57 6.35 -10.51
N SER A 190 -6.24 6.32 -10.57
CA SER A 190 -5.45 7.03 -11.57
C SER A 190 -5.81 6.59 -12.99
N LEU A 191 -6.05 5.29 -13.23
CA LEU A 191 -6.47 4.81 -14.54
C LEU A 191 -7.89 5.30 -14.90
N ALA A 192 -8.81 5.30 -13.94
CA ALA A 192 -10.16 5.83 -14.15
C ALA A 192 -10.15 7.34 -14.44
N LEU A 193 -9.36 8.11 -13.68
CA LEU A 193 -9.15 9.55 -13.89
C LEU A 193 -8.46 9.84 -15.22
N PHE A 194 -7.52 8.99 -15.63
CA PHE A 194 -6.87 9.10 -16.94
C PHE A 194 -7.89 8.94 -18.08
N GLY A 195 -8.78 7.95 -18.00
CA GLY A 195 -9.87 7.80 -18.96
C GLY A 195 -10.82 9.01 -18.98
N ALA A 196 -11.18 9.52 -17.80
CA ALA A 196 -11.99 10.74 -17.68
C ALA A 196 -11.28 11.98 -18.26
N PHE A 197 -9.98 12.11 -18.06
CA PHE A 197 -9.15 13.17 -18.62
C PHE A 197 -9.14 13.13 -20.15
N VAL A 198 -8.92 11.95 -20.75
CA VAL A 198 -8.95 11.75 -22.22
C VAL A 198 -10.28 12.21 -22.81
N SER A 199 -11.40 11.83 -22.18
CA SER A 199 -12.73 12.26 -22.61
C SER A 199 -12.94 13.76 -22.44
N ARG A 200 -12.48 14.34 -21.32
CA ARG A 200 -12.70 15.76 -21.01
C ARG A 200 -11.84 16.70 -21.84
N ALA A 201 -10.64 16.25 -22.22
CA ALA A 201 -9.71 16.93 -23.11
C ALA A 201 -10.07 16.75 -24.60
N SER A 202 -11.17 16.03 -24.90
CA SER A 202 -11.63 15.74 -26.26
C SER A 202 -10.57 15.03 -27.11
N ILE A 203 -9.77 14.17 -26.50
CA ILE A 203 -8.76 13.36 -27.19
C ILE A 203 -9.46 12.13 -27.79
N SER A 204 -9.41 11.97 -29.10
CA SER A 204 -10.08 10.86 -29.80
C SER A 204 -9.46 9.49 -29.48
N THR A 205 -8.13 9.41 -29.46
CA THR A 205 -7.40 8.17 -29.17
C THR A 205 -6.03 8.49 -28.59
N VAL A 206 -5.63 7.77 -27.55
CA VAL A 206 -4.26 7.82 -27.01
C VAL A 206 -3.44 6.75 -27.70
N ASP A 207 -2.73 7.14 -28.75
CA ASP A 207 -1.83 6.23 -29.48
C ASP A 207 -0.39 6.35 -28.94
N VAL A 208 0.07 5.24 -28.35
CA VAL A 208 1.41 5.12 -27.74
C VAL A 208 2.53 5.27 -28.78
N LEU A 209 2.28 4.97 -30.05
CA LEU A 209 3.28 5.08 -31.11
C LEU A 209 3.46 6.51 -31.64
N THR A 210 2.67 7.47 -31.16
CA THR A 210 2.84 8.88 -31.54
C THR A 210 3.97 9.53 -30.73
N PRO A 211 4.83 10.38 -31.35
CA PRO A 211 5.96 10.99 -30.66
C PRO A 211 5.56 11.77 -29.41
N LYS A 212 4.45 12.52 -29.45
CA LYS A 212 3.96 13.31 -28.32
C LYS A 212 3.58 12.46 -27.11
N VAL A 213 2.95 11.30 -27.33
CA VAL A 213 2.55 10.38 -26.25
C VAL A 213 3.77 9.63 -25.73
N PHE A 214 4.64 9.15 -26.62
CA PHE A 214 5.80 8.35 -26.23
C PHE A 214 6.82 9.15 -25.39
N ILE A 215 7.12 10.40 -25.75
CA ILE A 215 7.99 11.26 -24.92
C ILE A 215 7.36 11.52 -23.55
N GLY A 216 6.03 11.71 -23.50
CA GLY A 216 5.28 11.89 -22.26
C GLY A 216 5.33 10.65 -21.36
N LEU A 217 5.21 9.46 -21.97
CA LEU A 217 5.32 8.18 -21.26
C LEU A 217 6.71 7.97 -20.65
N LEU A 218 7.78 8.22 -21.41
CA LEU A 218 9.17 8.09 -20.93
C LEU A 218 9.48 9.09 -19.81
N VAL A 219 9.14 10.37 -20.00
CA VAL A 219 9.35 11.39 -18.96
C VAL A 219 8.51 11.07 -17.73
N GLY A 220 7.24 10.67 -17.91
CA GLY A 220 6.35 10.29 -16.82
C GLY A 220 6.85 9.11 -16.00
N ALA A 221 7.40 8.07 -16.65
CA ALA A 221 7.96 6.90 -15.97
C ALA A 221 9.23 7.22 -15.14
N MET A 222 9.96 8.27 -15.51
CA MET A 222 11.15 8.74 -14.78
C MET A 222 10.78 9.55 -13.52
N LEU A 223 9.64 10.25 -13.50
CA LEU A 223 9.26 11.14 -12.39
C LEU A 223 9.29 10.48 -11.00
N PRO A 224 8.80 9.23 -10.79
CA PRO A 224 8.89 8.58 -9.48
C PRO A 224 10.34 8.38 -9.02
N TYR A 225 11.27 8.05 -9.92
CA TYR A 225 12.69 7.90 -9.58
C TYR A 225 13.32 9.23 -9.18
N TRP A 226 12.99 10.30 -9.90
CA TRP A 226 13.45 11.64 -9.54
C TRP A 226 12.91 12.08 -8.18
N PHE A 227 11.63 11.82 -7.91
CA PHE A 227 11.03 12.08 -6.60
C PHE A 227 11.71 11.28 -5.48
N SER A 228 11.97 9.98 -5.69
CA SER A 228 12.72 9.14 -4.75
C SER A 228 14.13 9.67 -4.50
N ALA A 229 14.85 10.12 -5.54
CA ALA A 229 16.19 10.68 -5.38
C ALA A 229 16.18 11.95 -4.49
N MET A 230 15.21 12.85 -4.69
CA MET A 230 15.08 14.06 -3.88
C MET A 230 14.78 13.74 -2.41
N THR A 231 13.81 12.86 -2.16
CA THR A 231 13.41 12.48 -0.79
C THR A 231 14.52 11.72 -0.06
N MET A 232 15.17 10.75 -0.70
CA MET A 232 16.28 9.99 -0.11
C MET A 232 17.48 10.89 0.21
N LYS A 233 17.87 11.80 -0.69
CA LYS A 233 18.97 12.75 -0.44
C LYS A 233 18.66 13.69 0.72
N SER A 234 17.40 14.14 0.82
CA SER A 234 16.96 15.02 1.91
C SER A 234 17.03 14.31 3.27
N VAL A 235 16.53 13.08 3.36
CA VAL A 235 16.62 12.26 4.58
C VAL A 235 18.07 11.96 4.93
N GLY A 236 18.92 11.58 3.97
CA GLY A 236 20.33 11.29 4.22
C GLY A 236 21.10 12.50 4.76
N SER A 237 20.83 13.69 4.23
CA SER A 237 21.44 14.94 4.71
C SER A 237 21.01 15.30 6.13
N ALA A 238 19.72 15.08 6.47
CA ALA A 238 19.20 15.32 7.81
C ALA A 238 19.74 14.28 8.82
N ALA A 239 19.80 13.01 8.43
CA ALA A 239 20.34 11.93 9.26
C ALA A 239 21.81 12.15 9.60
N LEU A 240 22.63 12.61 8.64
CA LEU A 240 24.04 12.91 8.87
C LEU A 240 24.21 14.00 9.94
N LYS A 241 23.45 15.10 9.84
CA LYS A 241 23.44 16.16 10.86
C LYS A 241 22.97 15.66 12.22
N MET A 242 21.95 14.79 12.25
CA MET A 242 21.46 14.20 13.50
C MET A 242 22.53 13.35 14.17
N VAL A 243 23.27 12.53 13.40
CA VAL A 243 24.37 11.71 13.92
C VAL A 243 25.49 12.59 14.49
N GLU A 244 25.85 13.68 13.81
CA GLU A 244 26.84 14.64 14.30
C GLU A 244 26.40 15.31 15.62
N GLU A 245 25.13 15.71 15.71
CA GLU A 245 24.59 16.34 16.92
C GLU A 245 24.52 15.36 18.10
N VAL A 246 24.04 14.13 17.87
CA VAL A 246 24.00 13.09 18.92
C VAL A 246 25.42 12.76 19.40
N ARG A 247 26.39 12.62 18.47
CA ARG A 247 27.81 12.45 18.84
C ARG A 247 28.35 13.63 19.63
N ARG A 248 28.00 14.86 19.25
CA ARG A 248 28.41 16.06 19.98
C ARG A 248 27.89 16.01 21.42
N GLN A 249 26.61 15.68 21.63
CA GLN A 249 26.03 15.59 22.98
C GLN A 249 26.74 14.53 23.83
N PHE A 250 26.89 13.31 23.32
CA PHE A 250 27.58 12.24 24.06
C PHE A 250 29.05 12.53 24.36
N ASN A 251 29.75 13.26 23.48
CA ASN A 251 31.17 13.57 23.67
C ASN A 251 31.43 14.82 24.52
N THR A 252 30.47 15.75 24.62
CA THR A 252 30.70 17.07 25.23
C THR A 252 29.92 17.33 26.50
N ILE A 253 28.83 16.61 26.77
CA ILE A 253 28.01 16.77 27.98
C ILE A 253 28.46 15.72 29.02
N PRO A 254 29.16 16.12 30.09
CA PRO A 254 29.62 15.18 31.11
C PRO A 254 28.45 14.49 31.82
N GLY A 255 28.57 13.19 32.07
CA GLY A 255 27.57 12.38 32.79
C GLY A 255 26.40 11.88 31.93
N LEU A 256 26.32 12.21 30.64
CA LEU A 256 25.19 11.80 29.78
C LEU A 256 25.16 10.30 29.45
N MET A 257 26.32 9.65 29.39
CA MET A 257 26.44 8.19 29.14
C MET A 257 26.28 7.34 30.40
N ASP A 258 26.35 7.97 31.58
CA ASP A 258 26.34 7.30 32.88
C ASP A 258 24.91 7.23 33.49
N CYS A 259 23.91 7.82 32.81
CA CYS A 259 22.49 7.79 33.15
C CYS A 259 21.77 6.68 32.40
#